data_AF-A0A8X6J9Q2-F1
#
_entry.id   AF-A0A8X6J9Q2-F1
#
_cell.length_a   1.000
_cell.length_b   1.000
_cell.length_c   1.000
_cell.angle_alpha   90.00
_cell.angle_beta   90.00
_cell.angle_gamma   90.00
#
_symmetry.space_group_name_H-M   'P 1'
#
loop_
_entity.id
_entity.type
_entity.pdbx_description
1 polymer ?
#
loop_
_entity_poly.entity_id
_entity_poly.type
_entity_poly.pdbx_seq_one_letter_code
_entity_poly.pdbx_strand_id
1 'polypeptide(L)' 'MVQKTKGKVMFLHANSPAQKAKTVMDTIKALGWELLPHTPYSPGCVPSNYHLFSSMGHALVDKHFDSYEEVEN' A
#
# COMPACT_ATOMS: atom_id res chain seq x y z
N MET A 1 11.17 3.93 -16.03
CA MET A 1 11.51 2.50 -16.02
C MET A 1 12.04 2.16 -14.65
N VAL A 2 11.35 1.32 -13.87
CA VAL A 2 11.85 0.89 -12.55
C VAL A 2 12.86 -0.22 -12.78
N GLN A 3 14.14 0.03 -12.46
CA GLN A 3 15.19 -0.99 -12.55
C GLN A 3 14.98 -2.00 -11.42
N LYS A 4 14.67 -3.26 -11.78
CA LYS A 4 14.57 -4.36 -10.81
C LYS A 4 15.98 -4.83 -10.46
N THR A 5 16.49 -4.46 -9.29
CA THR A 5 17.73 -5.01 -8.74
C THR A 5 17.40 -6.29 -7.97
N LYS A 6 18.04 -7.40 -8.34
CA LYS A 6 17.83 -8.69 -7.65
C LYS A 6 18.37 -8.57 -6.22
N GLY A 7 17.50 -8.68 -5.22
CA GLY A 7 17.85 -8.71 -3.79
C GLY A 7 17.47 -7.48 -2.97
N LYS A 8 16.99 -6.40 -3.58
CA LYS A 8 16.55 -5.19 -2.85
C LYS A 8 15.03 -5.08 -2.82
N VAL A 9 14.46 -4.85 -1.63
CA VAL A 9 13.01 -4.63 -1.48
C VAL A 9 12.68 -3.21 -1.95
N MET A 10 11.77 -3.12 -2.91
CA MET A 10 11.24 -1.85 -3.40
C MET A 10 9.88 -1.61 -2.76
N PHE A 11 9.75 -0.53 -2.02
CA PHE A 11 8.54 -0.20 -1.28
C PHE A 11 7.76 0.91 -2.00
N LEU A 12 6.48 0.65 -2.27
CA LEU A 12 5.57 1.61 -2.89
C LEU A 12 4.38 1.81 -1.95
N HIS A 13 4.11 3.05 -1.56
CA HIS A 13 3.00 3.39 -0.69
C HIS A 13 2.33 4.70 -1.11
N ALA A 14 1.14 4.97 -0.55
CA ALA A 14 0.40 6.19 -0.82
C ALA A 14 1.11 7.44 -0.25
N ASN A 15 1.04 8.57 -0.97
CA ASN A 15 1.62 9.84 -0.55
C ASN A 15 0.78 10.59 0.52
N SER A 16 0.28 9.88 1.53
CA SER A 16 -0.48 10.49 2.63
C SER A 16 0.46 11.12 3.69
N PRO A 17 0.00 12.12 4.47
CA PRO A 17 0.82 12.74 5.50
C PRO A 17 1.37 11.75 6.54
N ALA A 18 0.55 10.77 6.96
CA ALA A 18 0.94 9.74 7.91
C ALA A 18 2.10 8.88 7.38
N GLN A 19 2.06 8.51 6.09
CA GLN A 19 3.11 7.70 5.47
C GLN A 19 4.40 8.48 5.19
N LYS A 20 4.34 9.81 5.17
CA LYS A 20 5.50 10.70 5.09
C LYS A 20 6.07 11.10 6.45
N ALA A 21 5.46 10.64 7.55
CA ALA A 21 5.94 10.97 8.88
C ALA A 21 7.38 10.49 9.05
N LYS A 22 8.19 11.29 9.77
CA LYS A 22 9.62 11.01 9.96
C LYS A 22 9.86 9.60 10.51
N THR A 23 9.08 9.19 11.51
CA THR A 23 9.15 7.85 12.11
C THR A 23 8.98 6.72 11.10
N VAL A 24 8.06 6.89 10.13
CA VAL A 24 7.83 5.91 9.07
C VAL A 24 9.03 5.86 8.12
N MET A 25 9.53 7.01 7.69
CA MET A 25 10.69 7.11 6.81
C MET A 25 11.98 6.56 7.45
N ASP A 26 12.16 6.78 8.75
CA ASP A 26 13.29 6.25 9.51
C ASP A 26 13.20 4.71 9.63
N THR A 27 11.99 4.18 9.79
CA THR A 27 11.76 2.72 9.81
C THR A 27 12.04 2.09 8.44
N ILE A 28 11.58 2.70 7.34
CA ILE A 28 11.85 2.22 5.98
C ILE A 28 13.36 2.16 5.71
N LYS A 29 14.11 3.18 6.16
CA LYS A 29 15.57 3.20 6.07
C LYS A 29 16.21 2.11 6.92
N ALA A 30 15.75 1.91 8.16
CA ALA A 30 16.27 0.87 9.06
C ALA A 30 16.05 -0.55 8.50
N LEU A 31 14.94 -0.77 7.77
CA LEU A 31 14.65 -2.03 7.07
C LEU A 31 15.47 -2.20 5.77
N GLY A 32 16.21 -1.18 5.34
CA GLY A 32 17.00 -1.21 4.10
C GLY A 32 16.15 -1.18 2.83
N TRP A 33 14.89 -0.75 2.93
CA TRP A 33 13.96 -0.74 1.80
C TRP A 33 14.15 0.51 0.95
N GLU A 34 14.10 0.35 -0.37
CA GLU A 34 14.14 1.47 -1.29
C GLU A 34 12.73 2.01 -1.52
N LEU A 35 12.49 3.24 -1.10
CA LEU A 35 11.24 3.92 -1.39
C LEU A 35 11.20 4.31 -2.87
N LEU A 36 10.18 3.82 -3.58
CA LEU A 36 9.92 4.18 -4.95
C LEU A 36 9.40 5.63 -5.04
N PRO A 37 9.96 6.47 -5.94
CA PRO A 37 9.43 7.81 -6.17
C PRO A 37 7.99 7.71 -6.71
N HIS A 38 7.06 8.35 -6.01
CA HIS A 38 5.65 8.43 -6.40
C HIS A 38 5.24 9.88 -6.61
N THR A 39 4.50 10.16 -7.67
CA THR A 39 3.99 11.51 -7.95
C THR A 39 2.95 11.93 -6.91
N PRO A 40 2.93 13.19 -6.46
CA PRO A 40 1.85 13.66 -5.60
C PRO A 40 0.50 13.52 -6.30
N TYR A 41 -0.52 13.01 -5.58
CA TYR A 41 -1.92 12.95 -6.02
C TYR A 41 -2.20 12.10 -7.27
N SER A 42 -1.77 10.84 -7.25
CA SER A 42 -2.39 9.83 -8.10
C SER A 42 -3.02 8.72 -7.24
N PRO A 43 -4.27 8.91 -6.77
CA PRO A 43 -4.97 7.97 -5.89
C PRO A 43 -5.07 6.55 -6.47
N GLY A 44 -5.07 6.44 -7.80
CA GLY A 44 -5.08 5.18 -8.54
C GLY A 44 -3.70 4.62 -8.93
N CYS A 45 -2.59 5.26 -8.55
CA CYS A 45 -1.24 4.79 -8.92
C CYS A 45 -0.63 3.79 -7.93
N VAL A 46 -1.28 3.51 -6.80
CA VAL A 46 -0.84 2.39 -5.96
C VAL A 46 -1.50 1.12 -6.48
N PRO A 47 -0.74 0.09 -6.89
CA PRO A 47 -1.30 -1.14 -7.44
C PRO A 47 -2.34 -1.82 -6.53
N SER A 48 -2.19 -1.68 -5.20
CA SER A 48 -3.15 -2.18 -4.22
C SER A 48 -4.53 -1.55 -4.38
N ASN A 49 -4.61 -0.24 -4.60
CA ASN A 49 -5.87 0.51 -4.70
C ASN A 49 -6.64 0.15 -5.97
N TYR A 50 -5.93 0.01 -7.09
CA TYR A 50 -6.57 -0.26 -8.37
C TYR A 50 -6.96 -1.73 -8.57
N HIS A 51 -6.17 -2.67 -8.07
CA HIS A 51 -6.42 -4.10 -8.30
C HIS A 51 -6.98 -4.81 -7.07
N LEU A 52 -6.25 -4.79 -5.96
CA LEU A 52 -6.62 -5.57 -4.77
C LEU A 52 -7.92 -5.05 -4.15
N PHE A 53 -7.98 -3.76 -3.80
CA PHE A 53 -9.14 -3.18 -3.14
C PHE A 53 -10.37 -3.10 -4.05
N SER A 54 -10.16 -2.95 -5.37
CA SER A 54 -11.24 -3.04 -6.36
C SER A 54 -11.84 -4.44 -6.42
N SER A 55 -11.00 -5.49 -6.55
CA SER A 55 -11.45 -6.87 -6.54
C SER A 55 -12.12 -7.25 -5.22
N MET A 56 -11.59 -6.76 -4.10
CA MET A 56 -12.17 -6.96 -2.78
C MET A 56 -13.53 -6.28 -2.67
N GLY A 57 -13.68 -5.03 -3.15
CA GLY A 57 -14.96 -4.33 -3.20
C GLY A 57 -16.04 -5.12 -3.97
N HIS A 58 -15.68 -5.74 -5.10
CA HIS A 58 -16.59 -6.63 -5.83
C HIS A 58 -16.99 -7.87 -5.03
N ALA A 59 -16.06 -8.49 -4.30
CA ALA A 59 -16.34 -9.68 -3.48
C ALA A 59 -17.18 -9.37 -2.22
N LEU A 60 -17.16 -8.10 -1.77
CA LEU A 60 -17.81 -7.66 -0.53
C LEU A 60 -19.14 -6.92 -0.74
N VAL A 61 -19.52 -6.60 -1.99
CA VAL A 61 -20.62 -5.65 -2.30
C VAL A 61 -21.96 -5.96 -1.61
N ASP A 62 -22.30 -7.24 -1.43
CA ASP A 62 -23.55 -7.67 -0.80
C ASP A 62 -23.32 -8.48 0.49
N LYS A 63 -22.13 -8.36 1.10
CA LYS A 63 -21.82 -9.02 2.37
C LYS A 63 -22.15 -8.12 3.55
N HIS A 64 -22.91 -8.66 4.50
CA HIS A 64 -23.08 -8.09 5.84
C HIS A 64 -22.19 -8.86 6.82
N PHE A 65 -21.63 -8.15 7.78
CA PHE A 65 -20.82 -8.70 8.86
C PHE A 65 -21.37 -8.19 10.18
N ASP A 66 -21.66 -9.10 11.10
CA ASP A 66 -22.27 -8.79 12.40
C ASP A 66 -21.22 -8.56 13.50
N SER A 67 -19.97 -8.94 13.22
CA SER A 67 -18.85 -8.79 14.16
C SER A 67 -17.53 -8.54 13.43
N TYR A 68 -16.53 -8.08 14.19
CA TYR A 68 -15.17 -7.90 13.68
C TYR A 68 -14.51 -9.23 13.31
N GLU A 69 -14.81 -10.31 14.06
CA GLU A 69 -14.29 -11.66 13.80
C GLU A 69 -14.73 -12.20 12.44
N GLU A 70 -15.93 -11.82 11.97
CA GLU A 70 -16.40 -12.19 10.63
C GLU A 70 -15.73 -11.40 9.50
N VAL A 71 -15.16 -10.22 9.80
CA VAL A 71 -14.41 -9.41 8.83
C VAL A 71 -12.97 -9.90 8.69
N GLU A 72 -12.37 -10.40 9.77
CA GLU A 72 -10.98 -10.89 9.78
C GLU A 72 -10.79 -12.31 9.23
N ASN A 73 -11.82 -13.16 9.29
CA ASN A 73 -11.81 -14.56 8.84
C ASN A 73 -11.96 -14.73 7.32
#